data_AF-A0AAV9XY05-F1
#
_entry.id   AF-A0AAV9XY05-F1
#
_cell.length_a   1.000
_cell.length_b   1.000
_cell.length_c   1.000
_cell.angle_alpha   90.00
_cell.angle_beta   90.00
_cell.angle_gamma   90.00
#
_symmetry.space_group_name_H-M   'P 1'
#
loop_
_entity.id
_entity.type
_entity.pdbx_description
1 polymer ?
#
loop_
_entity_poly.entity_id
_entity_poly.type
_entity_poly.pdbx_seq_one_letter_code
_entity_poly.pdbx_strand_id
1 'polypeptide(L)'
;MGGNAGPTEWCDLVPNDGCTSRGATVVKIVGSNGTLGNGMALNVVPDNENDVTFEIGKKGVGKVATLICKNGVSELNVGGSIVRFNAPSISGYNRCSFSIGISGNKIHVAPYGSKNLSLGSLPMYPENSFNQIYTPKHVPRYTPITEGFNPSPQVISTPISQGVTNVDSSQSLPTTTTTSTTTTTTTTTTTTAPPVFTLDSNKYEIVPSIQNISGSLSFTINKSLISNSELVLTLIDIYSNVISELYLKSCCLILYSGTKTYFDRKTYTNDMKSMNNFNFTLAWTKSFIYLLLTTTLTILAMIPRFENTNIPLSTTLKTVSGTDLITTWNYSSEFDPPKIGTCNLSSFYESCKSTSVSIISPISWKQNNSFLRYGFISPLSSYYPIYISLTYDGTLLASILFTQNGITISSSATTKTVSMDYKTIPNNGEWISGDIFILSPEYTETLNALDSSKQCTLVNSTCTSISDTWTTKKDSDLLSTYGYVSKQAILSGIEKLDLQPTLYVTYEGTVVGGISISKSTLNGASVLDSPTYQPLVYWKLYEGMSPSINVDSDIVNEIKSDILNPTTTTTTTTTAPTSSSSGSWISNFFSWF
;
A
#
# COMPACT_ATOMS: atom_id res chain seq x y z
N MET A 1 11.38 41.85 -7.93
CA MET A 1 10.90 41.36 -9.24
C MET A 1 12.11 41.10 -10.11
N GLY A 2 12.31 39.84 -10.49
CA GLY A 2 13.40 39.40 -11.36
C GLY A 2 13.00 38.02 -11.87
N GLY A 3 12.26 38.00 -12.97
CA GLY A 3 11.78 36.77 -13.59
C GLY A 3 12.91 36.10 -14.35
N ASN A 4 13.36 34.94 -13.88
CA ASN A 4 14.11 34.00 -14.71
C ASN A 4 13.13 33.36 -15.70
N ALA A 5 12.99 33.96 -16.88
CA ALA A 5 12.41 33.33 -18.06
C ALA A 5 13.57 32.85 -18.95
N GLY A 6 14.18 31.72 -18.57
CA GLY A 6 14.95 30.92 -19.53
C GLY A 6 14.00 30.20 -20.49
N PRO A 7 14.44 29.84 -21.70
CA PRO A 7 13.60 29.14 -22.67
C PRO A 7 13.08 27.81 -22.09
N THR A 8 11.81 27.52 -22.35
CA THR A 8 11.13 26.29 -21.93
C THR A 8 11.61 25.14 -22.82
N GLU A 9 12.45 24.24 -22.27
CA GLU A 9 13.10 23.16 -23.04
C GLU A 9 12.28 21.85 -23.04
N TRP A 10 12.54 20.98 -24.04
CA TRP A 10 11.96 19.64 -24.11
C TRP A 10 12.40 18.78 -22.92
N CYS A 11 11.47 18.00 -22.38
CA CYS A 11 11.72 17.05 -21.30
C CYS A 11 12.19 15.71 -21.88
N ASP A 12 13.47 15.37 -21.73
CA ASP A 12 14.02 14.07 -22.12
C ASP A 12 13.59 12.99 -21.12
N LEU A 13 12.95 11.93 -21.62
CA LEU A 13 12.38 10.84 -20.85
C LEU A 13 13.44 9.78 -20.46
N VAL A 14 14.60 10.15 -19.92
CA VAL A 14 15.70 9.20 -19.60
C VAL A 14 15.65 8.63 -18.15
N PRO A 15 16.13 7.39 -17.90
CA PRO A 15 16.27 6.86 -16.55
C PRO A 15 17.41 7.58 -15.81
N ASN A 16 17.13 8.06 -14.59
CA ASN A 16 18.06 8.65 -13.61
C ASN A 16 18.45 10.13 -13.77
N ASP A 17 18.26 10.75 -14.93
CA ASP A 17 18.37 12.22 -15.06
C ASP A 17 16.96 12.79 -15.10
N GLY A 18 16.44 13.13 -13.91
CA GLY A 18 15.14 13.76 -13.77
C GLY A 18 14.99 14.96 -14.72
N CYS A 19 13.80 15.12 -15.27
CA CYS A 19 13.44 16.28 -16.05
C CYS A 19 13.50 17.54 -15.17
N THR A 20 14.65 18.21 -15.15
CA THR A 20 14.96 19.33 -14.24
C THR A 20 14.33 20.65 -14.67
N SER A 21 13.66 20.71 -15.82
CA SER A 21 12.84 21.86 -16.18
C SER A 21 11.61 21.93 -15.27
N ARG A 22 11.53 23.02 -14.48
CA ARG A 22 10.50 23.39 -13.49
C ARG A 22 9.49 22.27 -13.19
N GLY A 23 9.76 21.48 -12.16
CA GLY A 23 8.79 20.68 -11.39
C GLY A 23 8.22 19.41 -12.02
N ALA A 24 8.76 18.92 -13.15
CA ALA A 24 8.47 17.58 -13.62
C ALA A 24 9.19 16.54 -12.73
N THR A 25 8.46 15.70 -12.00
CA THR A 25 9.05 14.55 -11.30
C THR A 25 8.75 13.29 -12.09
N VAL A 26 9.76 12.73 -12.77
CA VAL A 26 9.69 11.43 -13.43
C VAL A 26 9.93 10.36 -12.38
N VAL A 27 8.95 9.46 -12.15
CA VAL A 27 9.02 8.49 -11.04
C VAL A 27 9.76 7.20 -11.41
N LYS A 28 9.87 6.84 -12.70
CA LYS A 28 10.72 5.77 -13.27
C LYS A 28 10.55 5.77 -14.80
N ILE A 29 11.49 5.28 -15.62
CA ILE A 29 11.21 4.93 -17.03
C ILE A 29 11.88 3.59 -17.33
N VAL A 30 11.17 2.68 -17.99
CA VAL A 30 11.71 1.37 -18.42
C VAL A 30 11.40 1.17 -19.90
N GLY A 31 12.49 1.07 -20.66
CA GLY A 31 12.64 1.05 -22.12
C GLY A 31 14.10 1.45 -22.40
N SER A 32 14.73 0.97 -23.47
CA SER A 32 16.14 1.30 -23.76
C SER A 32 16.29 2.82 -24.01
N ASN A 33 17.19 3.47 -23.26
CA ASN A 33 17.46 4.92 -23.31
C ASN A 33 16.25 5.83 -23.01
N GLY A 34 15.27 5.35 -22.24
CA GLY A 34 14.11 6.18 -21.91
C GLY A 34 13.03 6.26 -22.98
N THR A 35 13.14 5.39 -23.99
CA THR A 35 12.23 5.35 -25.13
C THR A 35 10.94 4.64 -24.75
N LEU A 36 9.80 5.29 -24.99
CA LEU A 36 8.48 4.63 -24.95
C LEU A 36 8.21 3.98 -26.30
N GLY A 37 8.22 2.65 -26.30
CA GLY A 37 7.96 1.82 -27.48
C GLY A 37 6.61 1.12 -27.43
N ASN A 38 6.39 0.22 -28.38
CA ASN A 38 5.18 -0.61 -28.44
C ASN A 38 4.94 -1.36 -27.11
N GLY A 39 3.71 -1.29 -26.60
CA GLY A 39 3.31 -1.90 -25.33
C GLY A 39 3.56 -1.03 -24.09
N MET A 40 4.03 0.21 -24.26
CA MET A 40 4.37 1.14 -23.18
C MET A 40 3.56 2.43 -23.24
N ALA A 41 3.37 3.08 -22.09
CA ALA A 41 2.70 4.37 -21.98
C ALA A 41 3.27 5.24 -20.87
N LEU A 42 2.84 6.50 -20.84
CA LEU A 42 3.14 7.51 -19.84
C LEU A 42 1.83 8.10 -19.32
N ASN A 43 1.61 8.01 -18.02
CA ASN A 43 0.57 8.80 -17.36
C ASN A 43 1.06 10.25 -17.25
N VAL A 44 0.22 11.19 -17.69
CA VAL A 44 0.46 12.64 -17.61
C VAL A 44 -0.62 13.26 -16.71
N VAL A 45 -0.19 14.06 -15.74
CA VAL A 45 -1.09 14.76 -14.80
C VAL A 45 -0.72 16.25 -14.76
N PRO A 46 -1.60 17.16 -15.20
CA PRO A 46 -1.37 18.60 -15.04
C PRO A 46 -1.62 19.05 -13.59
N ASP A 47 -0.90 20.07 -13.13
CA ASP A 47 -0.93 20.63 -11.76
C ASP A 47 -2.21 21.47 -11.43
N ASN A 48 -3.39 21.03 -11.88
CA ASN A 48 -4.75 21.59 -11.66
C ASN A 48 -5.35 22.48 -12.77
N GLU A 49 -4.83 22.46 -13.99
CA GLU A 49 -5.31 23.27 -15.12
C GLU A 49 -6.35 22.53 -15.99
N ASN A 50 -7.47 23.18 -16.31
CA ASN A 50 -8.54 22.62 -17.17
C ASN A 50 -8.21 22.65 -18.66
N ASP A 51 -7.15 23.38 -19.03
CA ASP A 51 -6.66 23.52 -20.39
C ASP A 51 -5.16 23.20 -20.41
N VAL A 52 -4.73 22.22 -21.21
CA VAL A 52 -3.32 21.81 -21.31
C VAL A 52 -2.97 21.41 -22.73
N THR A 53 -1.71 21.60 -23.11
CA THR A 53 -1.15 21.14 -24.39
C THR A 53 0.13 20.36 -24.13
N PHE A 54 0.13 19.09 -24.49
CA PHE A 54 1.30 18.22 -24.49
C PHE A 54 1.81 18.07 -25.93
N GLU A 55 3.03 18.52 -26.19
CA GLU A 55 3.76 18.20 -27.41
C GLU A 55 4.63 16.97 -27.16
N ILE A 56 4.56 15.99 -28.05
CA ILE A 56 5.28 14.73 -27.93
C ILE A 56 6.34 14.70 -29.03
N GLY A 57 7.57 14.33 -28.68
CA GLY A 57 8.72 14.43 -29.56
C GLY A 57 9.66 13.25 -29.46
N LYS A 58 10.53 13.13 -30.46
CA LYS A 58 11.63 12.17 -30.47
C LYS A 58 12.94 12.92 -30.68
N LYS A 59 13.91 12.65 -29.81
CA LYS A 59 15.23 13.28 -29.85
C LYS A 59 15.89 13.07 -31.21
N GLY A 60 16.34 14.15 -31.82
CA GLY A 60 16.94 14.14 -33.16
C GLY A 60 15.93 14.13 -34.33
N VAL A 61 14.62 14.03 -34.07
CA VAL A 61 13.55 14.07 -35.09
C VAL A 61 12.65 15.30 -34.89
N GLY A 62 12.37 15.66 -33.64
CA GLY A 62 11.48 16.78 -33.29
C GLY A 62 10.07 16.31 -32.91
N LYS A 63 9.09 17.20 -33.07
CA LYS A 63 7.69 16.96 -32.66
C LYS A 63 7.03 15.89 -33.53
N VAL A 64 6.47 14.87 -32.90
CA VAL A 64 5.75 13.76 -33.55
C VAL A 64 4.24 13.81 -33.36
N ALA A 65 3.77 14.34 -32.23
CA ALA A 65 2.34 14.45 -31.95
C ALA A 65 2.03 15.66 -31.05
N THR A 66 0.76 16.07 -31.01
CA THR A 66 0.27 17.10 -30.09
C THR A 66 -1.05 16.64 -29.51
N LEU A 67 -1.18 16.67 -28.18
CA LEU A 67 -2.41 16.43 -27.45
C LEU A 67 -2.85 17.73 -26.78
N ILE A 68 -4.02 18.23 -27.15
CA ILE A 68 -4.64 19.42 -26.57
C ILE A 68 -5.86 18.96 -25.78
N CYS A 69 -5.99 19.40 -24.53
CA CYS A 69 -7.22 19.23 -23.77
C CYS A 69 -7.72 20.61 -23.34
N LYS A 70 -9.01 20.88 -23.59
CA LYS A 70 -9.68 22.11 -23.16
C LYS A 70 -11.02 21.77 -22.55
N ASN A 71 -11.21 22.09 -21.27
CA ASN A 71 -12.44 21.77 -20.52
C ASN A 71 -12.91 20.31 -20.66
N GLY A 72 -11.98 19.35 -20.73
CA GLY A 72 -12.27 17.92 -20.87
C GLY A 72 -12.56 17.43 -22.31
N VAL A 73 -12.61 18.33 -23.29
CA VAL A 73 -12.61 17.98 -24.72
C VAL A 73 -11.15 17.93 -25.18
N SER A 74 -10.76 16.79 -25.73
CA SER A 74 -9.38 16.53 -26.10
C SER A 74 -9.22 16.27 -27.60
N GLU A 75 -8.08 16.68 -28.13
CA GLU A 75 -7.71 16.57 -29.53
C GLU A 75 -6.28 16.05 -29.61
N LEU A 76 -6.09 14.88 -30.23
CA LEU A 76 -4.79 14.33 -30.56
C LEU A 76 -4.53 14.59 -32.06
N ASN A 77 -3.38 15.19 -32.36
CA ASN A 77 -2.90 15.47 -33.71
C ASN A 77 -1.58 14.74 -33.96
N VAL A 78 -1.52 13.97 -35.04
CA VAL A 78 -0.32 13.26 -35.50
C VAL A 78 -0.18 13.48 -37.00
N GLY A 79 0.88 14.18 -37.44
CA GLY A 79 1.15 14.40 -38.86
C GLY A 79 0.00 15.06 -39.64
N GLY A 80 -0.82 15.90 -39.00
CA GLY A 80 -1.98 16.55 -39.61
C GLY A 80 -3.28 15.75 -39.54
N SER A 81 -3.24 14.48 -39.12
CA SER A 81 -4.44 13.71 -38.77
C SER A 81 -4.90 14.10 -37.37
N ILE A 82 -6.21 14.30 -37.20
CA ILE A 82 -6.79 14.78 -35.93
C ILE A 82 -7.86 13.80 -35.46
N VAL A 83 -7.80 13.41 -34.19
CA VAL A 83 -8.88 12.69 -33.50
C VAL A 83 -9.33 13.47 -32.27
N ARG A 84 -10.64 13.67 -32.14
CA ARG A 84 -11.26 14.32 -30.98
C ARG A 84 -11.96 13.30 -30.12
N PHE A 85 -11.87 13.48 -28.81
CA PHE A 85 -12.48 12.61 -27.83
C PHE A 85 -12.75 13.38 -26.54
N ASN A 86 -13.72 12.89 -25.76
CA ASN A 86 -13.97 13.43 -24.43
C ASN A 86 -13.25 12.58 -23.41
N ALA A 87 -12.54 13.24 -22.51
CA ALA A 87 -11.92 12.60 -21.38
C ALA A 87 -12.98 12.37 -20.29
N PRO A 88 -13.16 11.14 -19.79
CA PRO A 88 -14.03 10.92 -18.63
C PRO A 88 -13.48 11.70 -17.43
N SER A 89 -14.37 12.23 -16.59
CA SER A 89 -13.92 12.84 -15.33
C SER A 89 -13.40 11.77 -14.39
N ILE A 90 -12.14 11.91 -13.97
CA ILE A 90 -11.49 10.98 -13.06
C ILE A 90 -11.38 11.65 -11.70
N SER A 91 -11.97 11.05 -10.66
CA SER A 91 -11.97 11.64 -9.31
C SER A 91 -10.54 11.82 -8.79
N GLY A 92 -10.24 13.01 -8.27
CA GLY A 92 -8.92 13.36 -7.73
C GLY A 92 -7.89 13.80 -8.79
N TYR A 93 -8.24 13.77 -10.08
CA TYR A 93 -7.38 14.21 -11.17
C TYR A 93 -8.11 15.17 -12.09
N ASN A 94 -7.35 16.05 -12.77
CA ASN A 94 -7.95 16.92 -13.76
C ASN A 94 -8.56 16.09 -14.91
N ARG A 95 -9.62 16.58 -15.55
CA ARG A 95 -10.18 15.99 -16.80
C ARG A 95 -9.15 15.92 -17.93
N CYS A 96 -8.04 16.62 -17.82
CA CYS A 96 -6.92 16.57 -18.74
C CYS A 96 -5.75 15.67 -18.28
N SER A 97 -5.99 14.75 -17.35
CA SER A 97 -5.06 13.67 -17.01
C SER A 97 -5.27 12.45 -17.91
N PHE A 98 -4.19 11.95 -18.51
CA PHE A 98 -4.25 10.87 -19.51
C PHE A 98 -3.16 9.83 -19.32
N SER A 99 -3.34 8.66 -19.93
CA SER A 99 -2.20 7.81 -20.32
C SER A 99 -1.95 7.98 -21.81
N ILE A 100 -0.70 8.23 -22.20
CA ILE A 100 -0.28 8.37 -23.59
C ILE A 100 0.76 7.32 -23.90
N GLY A 101 0.50 6.44 -24.86
CA GLY A 101 1.39 5.33 -25.16
C GLY A 101 1.28 4.80 -26.57
N ILE A 102 2.04 3.75 -26.85
CA ILE A 102 2.12 3.14 -28.17
C ILE A 102 1.66 1.69 -28.07
N SER A 103 0.74 1.31 -28.95
CA SER A 103 0.38 -0.09 -29.20
C SER A 103 0.28 -0.33 -30.71
N GLY A 104 0.93 -1.39 -31.19
CA GLY A 104 1.14 -1.63 -32.61
C GLY A 104 1.90 -0.48 -33.28
N ASN A 105 1.30 0.08 -34.34
CA ASN A 105 1.82 1.22 -35.12
C ASN A 105 1.08 2.54 -34.83
N LYS A 106 0.43 2.64 -33.67
CA LYS A 106 -0.39 3.79 -33.31
C LYS A 106 0.02 4.36 -31.97
N ILE A 107 -0.11 5.68 -31.87
CA ILE A 107 -0.16 6.36 -30.58
C ILE A 107 -1.60 6.35 -30.09
N HIS A 108 -1.77 6.06 -28.81
CA HIS A 108 -3.05 6.00 -28.14
C HIS A 108 -3.06 6.98 -26.97
N VAL A 109 -4.20 7.62 -26.79
CA VAL A 109 -4.55 8.35 -25.58
C VAL A 109 -5.64 7.57 -24.89
N ALA A 110 -5.42 7.25 -23.62
CA ALA A 110 -6.31 6.48 -22.76
C ALA A 110 -6.71 7.32 -21.53
N PRO A 111 -7.79 6.97 -20.82
CA PRO A 111 -8.03 7.53 -19.49
C PRO A 111 -6.81 7.27 -18.61
N TYR A 112 -6.48 8.23 -17.74
CA TYR A 112 -5.38 8.08 -16.78
C TYR A 112 -5.45 6.73 -16.04
N GLY A 113 -4.35 5.99 -16.06
CA GLY A 113 -4.21 4.68 -15.41
C GLY A 113 -4.76 3.49 -16.20
N SER A 114 -5.52 3.70 -17.29
CA SER A 114 -6.02 2.61 -18.13
C SER A 114 -4.95 2.12 -19.12
N LYS A 115 -4.89 0.80 -19.32
CA LYS A 115 -4.00 0.14 -20.28
C LYS A 115 -4.70 -0.48 -21.48
N ASN A 116 -6.02 -0.67 -21.37
CA ASN A 116 -6.81 -1.46 -22.32
C ASN A 116 -7.89 -0.64 -23.04
N LEU A 117 -8.04 0.66 -22.72
CA LEU A 117 -9.03 1.54 -23.34
C LEU A 117 -8.35 2.66 -24.14
N SER A 118 -8.72 2.84 -25.40
CA SER A 118 -8.33 4.01 -26.20
C SER A 118 -9.45 5.04 -26.23
N LEU A 119 -9.19 6.27 -25.80
CA LEU A 119 -10.05 7.45 -26.07
C LEU A 119 -9.83 7.98 -27.49
N GLY A 120 -8.57 8.04 -27.91
CA GLY A 120 -8.16 8.42 -29.26
C GLY A 120 -6.96 7.58 -29.70
N SER A 121 -6.89 7.26 -30.99
CA SER A 121 -5.78 6.53 -31.56
C SER A 121 -5.49 7.03 -32.96
N LEU A 122 -4.23 7.30 -33.26
CA LEU A 122 -3.79 7.69 -34.59
C LEU A 122 -2.54 6.91 -34.99
N PRO A 123 -2.39 6.53 -36.27
CA PRO A 123 -1.14 5.98 -36.79
C PRO A 123 0.02 6.94 -36.51
N MET A 124 1.13 6.40 -35.98
CA MET A 124 2.35 7.15 -35.75
C MET A 124 3.37 6.64 -36.78
N TYR A 125 3.50 7.34 -37.90
CA TYR A 125 4.44 7.01 -38.98
C TYR A 125 5.33 8.22 -39.27
N PRO A 126 6.64 8.03 -39.54
CA PRO A 126 7.38 6.75 -39.57
C PRO A 126 7.80 6.24 -38.18
N GLU A 127 7.43 6.95 -37.11
CA GLU A 127 7.97 6.74 -35.77
C GLU A 127 7.04 5.91 -34.88
N ASN A 128 7.48 4.73 -34.45
CA ASN A 128 6.76 3.88 -33.47
C ASN A 128 7.30 4.05 -32.04
N SER A 129 7.90 5.21 -31.74
CA SER A 129 8.48 5.51 -30.43
C SER A 129 8.61 7.00 -30.20
N PHE A 130 8.61 7.41 -28.93
CA PHE A 130 8.95 8.78 -28.53
C PHE A 130 9.73 8.77 -27.21
N ASN A 131 10.50 9.82 -26.96
CA ASN A 131 11.32 9.96 -25.76
C ASN A 131 11.46 11.42 -25.28
N GLN A 132 10.66 12.32 -25.84
CA GLN A 132 10.59 13.71 -25.40
C GLN A 132 9.13 14.13 -25.23
N ILE A 133 8.87 14.97 -24.25
CA ILE A 133 7.57 15.62 -24.06
C ILE A 133 7.78 17.09 -23.71
N TYR A 134 6.90 17.96 -24.15
CA TYR A 134 6.98 19.39 -23.91
C TYR A 134 5.60 19.95 -23.58
N THR A 135 5.55 20.88 -22.63
CA THR A 135 4.31 21.56 -22.22
C THR A 135 4.58 23.07 -22.16
N PRO A 136 3.99 23.89 -23.04
CA PRO A 136 4.38 25.30 -23.20
C PRO A 136 4.10 26.20 -21.99
N LYS A 137 3.13 25.83 -21.16
CA LYS A 137 2.59 26.69 -20.09
C LYS A 137 2.54 26.03 -18.71
N HIS A 138 2.91 24.75 -18.60
CA HIS A 138 2.57 23.95 -17.43
C HIS A 138 3.72 23.07 -16.97
N VAL A 139 3.61 22.64 -15.72
CA VAL A 139 4.49 21.68 -15.08
C VAL A 139 3.68 20.42 -14.80
N PRO A 140 3.70 19.42 -15.68
CA PRO A 140 2.99 18.17 -15.43
C PRO A 140 3.84 17.15 -14.66
N ARG A 141 3.17 16.23 -13.99
CA ARG A 141 3.77 15.04 -13.37
C ARG A 141 3.64 13.84 -14.30
N TYR A 142 4.64 12.97 -14.26
CA TYR A 142 4.78 11.86 -15.19
C TYR A 142 5.04 10.53 -14.48
N THR A 143 4.22 9.51 -14.77
CA THR A 143 4.39 8.17 -14.20
C THR A 143 4.33 7.12 -15.31
N PRO A 144 5.30 6.20 -15.43
CA PRO A 144 5.33 5.25 -16.55
C PRO A 144 4.31 4.12 -16.41
N ILE A 145 3.91 3.57 -17.55
CA ILE A 145 3.33 2.23 -17.70
C ILE A 145 4.33 1.44 -18.55
N THR A 146 5.08 0.55 -17.90
CA THR A 146 6.27 -0.05 -18.49
C THR A 146 5.99 -1.28 -19.35
N GLU A 147 4.85 -1.93 -19.14
CA GLU A 147 4.42 -3.13 -19.90
C GLU A 147 2.89 -3.24 -19.91
N GLY A 148 2.37 -3.96 -20.91
CA GLY A 148 0.97 -4.35 -21.00
C GLY A 148 0.01 -3.25 -21.46
N PHE A 149 0.52 -2.16 -22.04
CA PHE A 149 -0.33 -1.15 -22.65
C PHE A 149 -0.81 -1.64 -24.03
N ASN A 150 -2.02 -2.18 -24.09
CA ASN A 150 -2.62 -2.68 -25.33
C ASN A 150 -4.09 -2.24 -25.44
N PRO A 151 -4.35 -0.94 -25.63
CA PRO A 151 -5.69 -0.43 -25.67
C PRO A 151 -6.47 -0.94 -26.88
N SER A 152 -7.66 -1.51 -26.62
CA SER A 152 -8.61 -1.83 -27.67
C SER A 152 -9.18 -0.52 -28.25
N PRO A 153 -9.22 -0.35 -29.57
CA PRO A 153 -9.87 0.82 -30.18
C PRO A 153 -11.38 0.74 -29.92
N GLN A 154 -11.89 1.49 -28.95
CA GLN A 154 -13.32 1.72 -28.87
C GLN A 154 -13.75 2.71 -29.96
N VAL A 155 -14.83 2.37 -30.65
CA VAL A 155 -15.51 3.18 -31.65
C VAL A 155 -16.25 4.32 -30.95
N ILE A 156 -15.53 5.35 -30.47
CA ILE A 156 -16.14 6.65 -30.11
C ILE A 156 -15.45 7.81 -30.85
N SER A 157 -14.63 7.52 -31.86
CA SER A 157 -14.09 8.55 -32.74
C SER A 157 -14.43 8.26 -34.19
N THR A 158 -15.35 9.05 -34.74
CA THR A 158 -15.42 9.26 -36.19
C THR A 158 -14.26 10.19 -36.57
N PRO A 159 -13.36 9.78 -37.49
CA PRO A 159 -12.38 10.69 -38.06
C PRO A 159 -13.10 11.85 -38.75
N ILE A 160 -12.75 13.09 -38.41
CA ILE A 160 -13.27 14.28 -39.08
C ILE A 160 -12.14 14.80 -39.98
N SER A 161 -12.28 14.55 -41.27
CA SER A 161 -11.37 14.85 -42.39
C SER A 161 -10.38 13.75 -42.79
N GLN A 162 -10.60 13.21 -43.99
CA GLN A 162 -9.52 12.81 -44.87
C GLN A 162 -9.09 14.07 -45.63
N GLY A 163 -7.80 14.39 -45.57
CA GLY A 163 -7.21 15.41 -46.43
C GLY A 163 -7.41 15.03 -47.90
N VAL A 164 -7.82 16.02 -48.68
CA VAL A 164 -7.97 15.95 -50.14
C VAL A 164 -6.66 15.51 -50.79
N THR A 165 -6.71 14.43 -51.56
CA THR A 165 -5.80 14.26 -52.70
C THR A 165 -6.64 13.93 -53.93
N ASN A 166 -6.70 14.93 -54.83
CA ASN A 166 -7.06 14.76 -56.22
C ASN A 166 -6.31 13.57 -56.82
N VAL A 167 -7.02 12.55 -57.29
CA VAL A 167 -6.53 11.70 -58.38
C VAL A 167 -7.69 11.46 -59.34
N ASP A 168 -7.56 12.20 -60.43
CA ASP A 168 -7.93 11.96 -61.82
C ASP A 168 -9.03 10.94 -62.17
N SER A 169 -9.88 11.41 -63.06
CA SER A 169 -11.06 10.72 -63.59
C SER A 169 -10.74 10.22 -65.00
N SER A 170 -10.20 9.01 -65.10
CA SER A 170 -10.31 8.21 -66.33
C SER A 170 -9.89 6.75 -66.08
N GLN A 171 -10.88 5.86 -65.98
CA GLN A 171 -10.92 4.56 -66.68
C GLN A 171 -12.06 3.70 -66.11
N SER A 172 -13.14 3.65 -66.89
CA SER A 172 -14.21 2.66 -66.80
C SER A 172 -13.73 1.28 -67.28
N LEU A 173 -14.24 0.20 -66.67
CA LEU A 173 -14.72 -1.11 -67.21
C LEU A 173 -14.59 -2.24 -66.16
N PRO A 174 -15.33 -3.37 -66.26
CA PRO A 174 -16.79 -3.56 -66.33
C PRO A 174 -17.34 -4.28 -65.08
N THR A 175 -18.63 -4.11 -64.80
CA THR A 175 -19.36 -4.79 -63.73
C THR A 175 -19.67 -6.25 -64.08
N THR A 176 -19.29 -7.19 -63.19
CA THR A 176 -19.75 -8.59 -63.22
C THR A 176 -20.73 -8.82 -62.07
N THR A 177 -21.99 -9.05 -62.42
CA THR A 177 -23.08 -9.34 -61.48
C THR A 177 -22.94 -10.78 -60.98
N THR A 178 -22.67 -10.98 -59.68
CA THR A 178 -22.83 -12.27 -59.01
C THR A 178 -24.00 -12.18 -58.05
N THR A 179 -25.05 -12.95 -58.33
CA THR A 179 -26.25 -13.05 -57.51
C THR A 179 -25.98 -13.94 -56.31
N SER A 180 -25.85 -13.36 -55.12
CA SER A 180 -25.78 -14.10 -53.85
C SER A 180 -27.13 -14.05 -53.15
N THR A 181 -27.82 -15.19 -53.10
CA THR A 181 -29.06 -15.39 -52.36
C THR A 181 -28.76 -15.23 -50.87
N THR A 182 -29.23 -14.15 -50.25
CA THR A 182 -29.04 -13.88 -48.83
C THR A 182 -30.27 -14.36 -48.06
N THR A 183 -30.10 -15.40 -47.25
CA THR A 183 -31.12 -15.88 -46.31
C THR A 183 -31.18 -14.92 -45.13
N THR A 184 -32.21 -14.09 -45.06
CA THR A 184 -32.41 -13.12 -43.96
C THR A 184 -32.76 -13.86 -42.67
N THR A 185 -31.78 -14.08 -41.80
CA THR A 185 -32.02 -14.45 -40.40
C THR A 185 -32.24 -13.16 -39.62
N THR A 186 -33.50 -12.88 -39.27
CA THR A 186 -33.88 -11.74 -38.45
C THR A 186 -33.30 -11.90 -37.06
N THR A 187 -32.13 -11.29 -36.83
CA THR A 187 -31.50 -11.24 -35.52
C THR A 187 -32.11 -10.06 -34.77
N THR A 188 -33.00 -10.34 -33.83
CA THR A 188 -33.56 -9.33 -32.94
C THR A 188 -32.45 -8.86 -32.00
N THR A 189 -31.71 -7.81 -32.39
CA THR A 189 -30.78 -7.13 -31.49
C THR A 189 -31.61 -6.34 -30.48
N THR A 190 -31.82 -6.88 -29.28
CA THR A 190 -32.17 -6.09 -28.11
C THR A 190 -31.03 -5.10 -27.87
N THR A 191 -31.23 -3.84 -28.23
CA THR A 191 -30.34 -2.74 -27.88
C THR A 191 -30.40 -2.54 -26.37
N THR A 192 -29.56 -3.26 -25.63
CA THR A 192 -29.23 -2.93 -24.24
C THR A 192 -28.59 -1.55 -24.23
N ALA A 193 -29.12 -0.64 -23.42
CA ALA A 193 -28.54 0.68 -23.22
C ALA A 193 -27.05 0.55 -22.82
N PRO A 194 -26.19 1.49 -23.26
CA PRO A 194 -24.78 1.45 -22.90
C PRO A 194 -24.61 1.41 -21.37
N PRO A 195 -23.63 0.65 -20.86
CA PRO A 195 -23.40 0.54 -19.42
C PRO A 195 -23.16 1.93 -18.82
N VAL A 196 -23.93 2.24 -17.78
CA VAL A 196 -23.79 3.49 -17.02
C VAL A 196 -22.66 3.27 -16.01
N PHE A 197 -21.55 4.01 -16.15
CA PHE A 197 -20.41 3.89 -15.25
C PHE A 197 -20.45 4.88 -14.07
N THR A 198 -21.28 5.92 -14.18
CA THR A 198 -21.48 6.94 -13.14
C THR A 198 -22.97 7.08 -12.85
N LEU A 199 -23.37 6.96 -11.59
CA LEU A 199 -24.78 6.98 -11.19
C LEU A 199 -24.97 7.66 -9.83
N ASP A 200 -25.87 8.63 -9.75
CA ASP A 200 -26.35 9.19 -8.48
C ASP A 200 -27.53 8.38 -7.97
N SER A 201 -27.30 7.55 -6.94
CA SER A 201 -28.31 6.62 -6.43
C SER A 201 -27.96 6.11 -5.03
N ASN A 202 -28.93 5.54 -4.31
CA ASN A 202 -28.71 4.79 -3.07
C ASN A 202 -28.15 3.37 -3.32
N LYS A 203 -28.33 2.86 -4.53
CA LYS A 203 -27.91 1.54 -4.97
C LYS A 203 -27.19 1.65 -6.31
N TYR A 204 -26.14 0.87 -6.48
CA TYR A 204 -25.50 0.66 -7.77
C TYR A 204 -25.61 -0.81 -8.18
N GLU A 205 -26.11 -1.06 -9.39
CA GLU A 205 -26.18 -2.40 -9.99
C GLU A 205 -25.16 -2.51 -11.13
N ILE A 206 -24.24 -3.46 -11.00
CA ILE A 206 -23.21 -3.75 -11.99
C ILE A 206 -23.84 -4.67 -13.04
N VAL A 207 -24.02 -4.12 -14.25
CA VAL A 207 -24.60 -4.84 -15.38
C VAL A 207 -23.76 -6.08 -15.69
N PRO A 208 -24.35 -7.27 -15.92
CA PRO A 208 -23.59 -8.51 -16.13
C PRO A 208 -22.53 -8.43 -17.25
N SER A 209 -22.75 -7.61 -18.28
CA SER A 209 -21.82 -7.43 -19.40
C SER A 209 -20.50 -6.75 -19.05
N ILE A 210 -20.41 -6.09 -17.90
CA ILE A 210 -19.21 -5.37 -17.45
C ILE A 210 -18.64 -5.92 -16.14
N GLN A 211 -19.26 -6.95 -15.56
CA GLN A 211 -18.80 -7.59 -14.33
C GLN A 211 -17.41 -8.21 -14.52
N ASN A 212 -16.53 -8.01 -13.54
CA ASN A 212 -15.17 -8.52 -13.57
C ASN A 212 -14.72 -9.02 -12.20
N ILE A 213 -13.92 -10.09 -12.20
CA ILE A 213 -13.24 -10.65 -11.03
C ILE A 213 -12.33 -9.63 -10.31
N SER A 214 -11.91 -8.59 -11.02
CA SER A 214 -11.22 -7.43 -10.47
C SER A 214 -11.93 -6.15 -10.91
N GLY A 215 -12.34 -5.31 -9.98
CA GLY A 215 -13.08 -4.09 -10.27
C GLY A 215 -13.16 -3.16 -9.07
N SER A 216 -13.77 -2.00 -9.24
CA SER A 216 -13.92 -1.03 -8.15
C SER A 216 -15.16 -0.15 -8.29
N LEU A 217 -15.61 0.36 -7.15
CA LEU A 217 -16.69 1.33 -6.99
C LEU A 217 -16.20 2.48 -6.13
N SER A 218 -16.12 3.67 -6.71
CA SER A 218 -15.82 4.89 -5.96
C SER A 218 -17.09 5.62 -5.57
N PHE A 219 -17.13 6.16 -4.36
CA PHE A 219 -18.28 6.84 -3.79
C PHE A 219 -17.84 7.96 -2.85
N THR A 220 -18.71 8.94 -2.65
CA THR A 220 -18.41 10.13 -1.83
C THR A 220 -19.35 10.20 -0.63
N ILE A 221 -18.80 10.42 0.55
CA ILE A 221 -19.55 10.55 1.80
C ILE A 221 -19.25 11.90 2.45
N ASN A 222 -20.29 12.66 2.78
CA ASN A 222 -20.12 13.86 3.58
C ASN A 222 -19.80 13.48 5.03
N LYS A 223 -18.74 14.05 5.60
CA LYS A 223 -18.30 13.77 6.97
C LYS A 223 -19.38 14.10 8.01
N SER A 224 -20.24 15.08 7.75
CA SER A 224 -21.35 15.42 8.66
C SER A 224 -22.32 14.25 8.84
N LEU A 225 -22.54 13.43 7.80
CA LEU A 225 -23.40 12.25 7.86
C LEU A 225 -22.82 11.21 8.82
N ILE A 226 -21.52 10.95 8.73
CA ILE A 226 -20.79 10.00 9.59
C ILE A 226 -20.73 10.49 11.05
N SER A 227 -20.73 11.81 11.24
CA SER A 227 -20.75 12.41 12.58
C SER A 227 -22.11 12.28 13.26
N ASN A 228 -23.19 12.22 12.47
CA ASN A 228 -24.57 12.17 12.95
C ASN A 228 -25.13 10.73 13.04
N SER A 229 -24.64 9.81 12.21
CA SER A 229 -25.09 8.42 12.18
C SER A 229 -23.98 7.50 11.67
N GLU A 230 -23.98 6.25 12.12
CA GLU A 230 -23.14 5.22 11.53
C GLU A 230 -23.72 4.80 10.17
N LEU A 231 -22.85 4.67 9.16
CA LEU A 231 -23.25 4.28 7.81
C LEU A 231 -22.78 2.86 7.52
N VAL A 232 -23.56 2.13 6.72
CA VAL A 232 -23.25 0.79 6.24
C VAL A 232 -23.34 0.78 4.72
N LEU A 233 -22.27 0.29 4.09
CA LEU A 233 -22.25 -0.04 2.67
C LEU A 233 -22.13 -1.55 2.53
N THR A 234 -23.07 -2.17 1.84
CA THR A 234 -23.11 -3.63 1.63
C THR A 234 -22.79 -3.94 0.18
N LEU A 235 -21.88 -4.89 -0.07
CA LEU A 235 -21.55 -5.42 -1.39
C LEU A 235 -22.12 -6.83 -1.51
N ILE A 236 -22.94 -7.11 -2.52
CA ILE A 236 -23.61 -8.40 -2.69
C ILE A 236 -23.33 -9.04 -4.04
N ASP A 237 -23.39 -10.37 -4.10
CA ASP A 237 -23.21 -11.16 -5.32
C ASP A 237 -24.53 -11.37 -6.10
N ILE A 238 -24.45 -12.14 -7.19
CA ILE A 238 -25.60 -12.48 -8.05
C ILE A 238 -26.70 -13.29 -7.36
N TYR A 239 -26.38 -13.92 -6.22
CA TYR A 239 -27.31 -14.71 -5.41
C TYR A 239 -27.83 -13.93 -4.20
N SER A 240 -27.56 -12.62 -4.13
CA SER A 240 -27.86 -11.76 -2.98
C SER A 240 -27.14 -12.12 -1.69
N ASN A 241 -26.06 -12.91 -1.77
CA ASN A 241 -25.21 -13.15 -0.61
C ASN A 241 -24.31 -11.93 -0.38
N VAL A 242 -24.11 -11.57 0.89
CA VAL A 242 -23.18 -10.50 1.25
C VAL A 242 -21.75 -10.97 1.01
N ILE A 243 -21.01 -10.19 0.22
CA ILE A 243 -19.58 -10.38 -0.02
C ILE A 243 -18.77 -9.64 1.05
N SER A 244 -19.15 -8.40 1.34
CA SER A 244 -18.52 -7.56 2.38
C SER A 244 -19.44 -6.45 2.85
N GLU A 245 -19.16 -5.93 4.05
CA GLU A 245 -19.78 -4.72 4.57
C GLU A 245 -18.72 -3.71 5.03
N LEU A 246 -18.96 -2.43 4.73
CA LEU A 246 -18.16 -1.32 5.22
C LEU A 246 -18.98 -0.49 6.20
N TYR A 247 -18.47 -0.34 7.42
CA TYR A 247 -19.03 0.52 8.45
C TYR A 247 -18.21 1.80 8.53
N LEU A 248 -18.89 2.93 8.40
CA LEU A 248 -18.29 4.26 8.58
C LEU A 248 -18.86 4.85 9.88
N LYS A 249 -18.00 4.99 10.88
CA LYS A 249 -18.32 5.57 12.19
C LYS A 249 -17.61 6.89 12.37
N SER A 250 -17.99 7.69 13.38
CA SER A 250 -17.38 9.00 13.66
C SER A 250 -15.87 8.93 13.95
N CYS A 251 -15.40 7.84 14.57
CA CYS A 251 -13.99 7.69 14.96
C CYS A 251 -13.14 6.88 13.97
N CYS A 252 -13.77 6.02 13.17
CA CYS A 252 -13.06 5.03 12.36
C CYS A 252 -13.95 4.41 11.29
N LEU A 253 -13.31 3.71 10.37
CA LEU A 253 -13.95 2.80 9.42
C LEU A 253 -13.61 1.36 9.75
N ILE A 254 -14.51 0.44 9.42
CA ILE A 254 -14.33 -1.01 9.61
C ILE A 254 -14.86 -1.73 8.38
N LEU A 255 -14.01 -2.51 7.72
CA LEU A 255 -14.36 -3.35 6.58
C LEU A 255 -14.49 -4.80 7.07
N TYR A 256 -15.66 -5.40 6.88
CA TYR A 256 -16.02 -6.76 7.32
C TYR A 256 -16.17 -7.70 6.12
N SER A 257 -15.80 -8.98 6.34
CA SER A 257 -16.21 -10.07 5.46
C SER A 257 -17.73 -10.25 5.45
N GLY A 258 -18.25 -11.00 4.47
CA GLY A 258 -19.68 -11.28 4.35
C GLY A 258 -20.30 -11.89 5.61
N THR A 259 -19.59 -12.78 6.31
CA THR A 259 -20.04 -13.36 7.58
C THR A 259 -19.79 -12.47 8.81
N LYS A 260 -19.07 -11.35 8.65
CA LYS A 260 -18.57 -10.48 9.73
C LYS A 260 -17.59 -11.14 10.69
N THR A 261 -17.12 -12.35 10.38
CA THR A 261 -16.12 -13.06 11.19
C THR A 261 -14.76 -12.35 11.12
N TYR A 262 -14.42 -11.79 9.97
CA TYR A 262 -13.13 -11.13 9.73
C TYR A 262 -13.33 -9.64 9.47
N PHE A 263 -12.44 -8.81 10.00
CA PHE A 263 -12.49 -7.38 9.77
C PHE A 263 -11.11 -6.72 9.80
N ASP A 264 -11.04 -5.57 9.12
CA ASP A 264 -9.92 -4.65 9.21
C ASP A 264 -10.43 -3.23 9.52
N ARG A 265 -9.67 -2.48 10.31
CA ARG A 265 -10.10 -1.20 10.88
C ARG A 265 -9.05 -0.13 10.67
N LYS A 266 -9.51 1.08 10.36
CA LYS A 266 -8.67 2.28 10.34
C LYS A 266 -9.31 3.41 11.12
N THR A 267 -8.58 3.91 12.12
CA THR A 267 -8.91 5.17 12.79
C THR A 267 -8.57 6.34 11.86
N TYR A 268 -9.45 7.33 11.79
CA TYR A 268 -9.20 8.52 10.96
C TYR A 268 -7.97 9.28 11.46
N THR A 269 -7.07 9.61 10.54
CA THR A 269 -5.92 10.49 10.79
C THR A 269 -6.39 11.93 11.03
N ASN A 270 -5.51 12.80 11.53
CA ASN A 270 -5.84 14.22 11.69
C ASN A 270 -6.21 14.87 10.35
N ASP A 271 -5.53 14.50 9.27
CA ASP A 271 -5.85 14.97 7.92
C ASP A 271 -7.22 14.48 7.45
N MET A 272 -7.56 13.21 7.69
CA MET A 272 -8.90 12.71 7.39
C MET A 272 -9.97 13.42 8.23
N LYS A 273 -9.65 13.74 9.49
CA LYS A 273 -10.55 14.51 10.36
C LYS A 273 -10.72 15.96 9.91
N SER A 274 -9.83 16.55 9.11
CA SER A 274 -10.02 17.91 8.60
C SER A 274 -10.80 17.97 7.26
N MET A 275 -11.04 16.82 6.62
CA MET A 275 -11.80 16.75 5.36
C MET A 275 -13.31 16.95 5.57
N ASN A 276 -13.95 17.66 4.62
CA ASN A 276 -15.41 17.82 4.60
C ASN A 276 -16.13 16.62 3.97
N ASN A 277 -15.50 15.99 2.97
CA ASN A 277 -16.02 14.81 2.28
C ASN A 277 -14.93 13.75 2.22
N PHE A 278 -15.33 12.49 2.36
CA PHE A 278 -14.48 11.34 2.10
C PHE A 278 -14.79 10.78 0.73
N ASN A 279 -13.76 10.69 -0.11
CA ASN A 279 -13.83 9.98 -1.38
C ASN A 279 -13.20 8.61 -1.18
N PHE A 280 -14.04 7.59 -1.18
CA PHE A 280 -13.61 6.22 -0.98
C PHE A 280 -13.75 5.41 -2.25
N THR A 281 -12.89 4.42 -2.42
CA THR A 281 -12.99 3.40 -3.45
C THR A 281 -13.07 2.05 -2.77
N LEU A 282 -14.18 1.33 -2.94
CA LEU A 282 -14.28 -0.08 -2.59
C LEU A 282 -13.89 -0.89 -3.83
N ALA A 283 -12.77 -1.59 -3.76
CA ALA A 283 -12.24 -2.38 -4.86
C ALA A 283 -12.14 -3.85 -4.48
N TRP A 284 -12.10 -4.71 -5.47
CA TRP A 284 -11.94 -6.15 -5.27
C TRP A 284 -11.02 -6.75 -6.33
N THR A 285 -10.41 -7.86 -5.94
CA THR A 285 -9.76 -8.82 -6.83
C THR A 285 -10.34 -10.20 -6.54
N LYS A 286 -9.78 -11.25 -7.16
CA LYS A 286 -10.09 -12.63 -6.78
C LYS A 286 -9.77 -12.93 -5.30
N SER A 287 -8.76 -12.26 -4.74
CA SER A 287 -8.20 -12.62 -3.43
C SER A 287 -8.65 -11.69 -2.30
N PHE A 288 -8.98 -10.44 -2.60
CA PHE A 288 -9.17 -9.40 -1.58
C PHE A 288 -10.25 -8.39 -1.94
N ILE A 289 -10.75 -7.73 -0.90
CA ILE A 289 -11.54 -6.50 -0.96
C ILE A 289 -10.73 -5.42 -0.28
N TYR A 290 -10.63 -4.27 -0.93
CA TYR A 290 -9.85 -3.12 -0.52
C TYR A 290 -10.78 -1.94 -0.33
N LEU A 291 -10.57 -1.20 0.75
CA LEU A 291 -11.06 0.15 0.89
C LEU A 291 -9.88 1.10 0.73
N LEU A 292 -9.98 2.01 -0.24
CA LEU A 292 -8.96 3.00 -0.51
C LEU A 292 -9.51 4.42 -0.30
N LEU A 293 -8.64 5.34 0.10
CA LEU A 293 -8.90 6.77 -0.07
C LEU A 293 -8.63 7.11 -1.53
N THR A 294 -9.66 7.50 -2.29
CA THR A 294 -9.56 7.68 -3.75
C THR A 294 -8.51 8.72 -4.14
N THR A 295 -8.37 9.79 -3.35
CA THR A 295 -7.47 10.91 -3.66
C THR A 295 -5.99 10.53 -3.60
N THR A 296 -5.61 9.60 -2.72
CA THR A 296 -4.21 9.21 -2.49
C THR A 296 -3.92 7.77 -2.91
N LEU A 297 -4.95 7.00 -3.29
CA LEU A 297 -4.91 5.55 -3.49
C LEU A 297 -4.33 4.79 -2.28
N THR A 298 -4.39 5.39 -1.09
CA THR A 298 -3.93 4.76 0.14
C THR A 298 -4.92 3.69 0.56
N ILE A 299 -4.45 2.47 0.75
CA ILE A 299 -5.27 1.38 1.29
C ILE A 299 -5.54 1.69 2.76
N LEU A 300 -6.82 1.90 3.08
CA LEU A 300 -7.29 2.18 4.43
C LEU A 300 -7.62 0.90 5.17
N ALA A 301 -8.29 -0.03 4.49
CA ALA A 301 -8.60 -1.34 5.02
C ALA A 301 -8.56 -2.39 3.90
N MET A 302 -8.26 -3.63 4.25
CA MET A 302 -8.25 -4.76 3.32
C MET A 302 -8.67 -6.02 4.05
N ILE A 303 -9.61 -6.76 3.45
CA ILE A 303 -10.00 -8.08 3.91
C ILE A 303 -9.86 -9.09 2.78
N PRO A 304 -9.49 -10.33 3.09
CA PRO A 304 -9.46 -11.38 2.10
C PRO A 304 -10.84 -11.92 1.73
N ARG A 305 -10.94 -12.52 0.55
CA ARG A 305 -12.17 -13.09 -0.01
C ARG A 305 -12.19 -14.61 0.11
N PHE A 306 -12.35 -15.11 1.33
CA PHE A 306 -12.31 -16.56 1.57
C PHE A 306 -13.66 -17.25 1.40
N GLU A 307 -14.74 -16.58 1.80
CA GLU A 307 -16.06 -17.20 1.90
C GLU A 307 -16.88 -17.02 0.63
N ASN A 308 -16.77 -15.84 -0.01
CA ASN A 308 -17.50 -15.51 -1.22
C ASN A 308 -16.56 -14.93 -2.29
N THR A 309 -16.22 -15.78 -3.26
CA THR A 309 -15.38 -15.45 -4.42
C THR A 309 -16.19 -15.03 -5.65
N ASN A 310 -17.53 -14.98 -5.56
CA ASN A 310 -18.40 -14.58 -6.67
C ASN A 310 -18.19 -13.12 -7.05
N ILE A 311 -18.37 -12.78 -8.32
CA ILE A 311 -18.21 -11.39 -8.77
C ILE A 311 -19.32 -10.52 -8.14
N PRO A 312 -18.98 -9.33 -7.59
CA PRO A 312 -20.00 -8.41 -7.09
C PRO A 312 -21.03 -8.03 -8.14
N LEU A 313 -22.31 -8.05 -7.74
CA LEU A 313 -23.44 -7.65 -8.57
C LEU A 313 -23.91 -6.25 -8.21
N SER A 314 -24.04 -5.93 -6.93
CA SER A 314 -24.57 -4.63 -6.53
C SER A 314 -24.08 -4.17 -5.18
N THR A 315 -24.23 -2.88 -4.93
CA THR A 315 -23.95 -2.27 -3.63
C THR A 315 -25.06 -1.33 -3.21
N THR A 316 -25.25 -1.20 -1.90
CA THR A 316 -26.21 -0.25 -1.29
C THR A 316 -25.54 0.53 -0.18
N LEU A 317 -25.90 1.80 -0.03
CA LEU A 317 -25.43 2.66 1.05
C LEU A 317 -26.63 3.09 1.92
N LYS A 318 -26.53 2.81 3.23
CA LYS A 318 -27.58 3.10 4.20
C LYS A 318 -27.01 3.65 5.50
N THR A 319 -27.85 4.27 6.32
CA THR A 319 -27.57 4.41 7.75
C THR A 319 -27.73 3.05 8.43
N VAL A 320 -27.12 2.86 9.61
CA VAL A 320 -27.35 1.65 10.44
C VAL A 320 -28.83 1.47 10.80
N SER A 321 -29.62 2.56 10.86
CA SER A 321 -31.07 2.51 11.07
C SER A 321 -31.87 2.08 9.82
N GLY A 322 -31.20 1.81 8.69
CA GLY A 322 -31.81 1.33 7.46
C GLY A 322 -32.28 2.40 6.49
N THR A 323 -31.97 3.67 6.73
CA THR A 323 -32.33 4.77 5.82
C THR A 323 -31.37 4.78 4.63
N ASP A 324 -31.90 4.65 3.42
CA ASP A 324 -31.12 4.69 2.19
C ASP A 324 -30.50 6.08 1.95
N LEU A 325 -29.24 6.11 1.51
CA LEU A 325 -28.49 7.35 1.27
C LEU A 325 -28.03 7.44 -0.17
N ILE A 326 -28.28 8.58 -0.82
CA ILE A 326 -27.85 8.84 -2.19
C ILE A 326 -26.38 9.24 -2.20
N THR A 327 -25.61 8.64 -3.11
CA THR A 327 -24.23 9.06 -3.42
C THR A 327 -23.96 8.90 -4.92
N THR A 328 -22.89 9.54 -5.39
CA THR A 328 -22.38 9.36 -6.74
C THR A 328 -21.47 8.15 -6.78
N TRP A 329 -21.92 7.09 -7.43
CA TRP A 329 -21.15 5.88 -7.69
C TRP A 329 -20.37 6.01 -8.99
N ASN A 330 -19.12 5.53 -8.99
CA ASN A 330 -18.30 5.40 -10.19
C ASN A 330 -17.71 4.00 -10.26
N TYR A 331 -18.13 3.21 -11.25
CA TYR A 331 -17.67 1.85 -11.45
C TYR A 331 -16.48 1.79 -12.41
N SER A 332 -15.53 0.92 -12.10
CA SER A 332 -14.49 0.47 -13.03
C SER A 332 -14.49 -1.06 -13.07
N SER A 333 -14.54 -1.62 -14.28
CA SER A 333 -14.40 -3.05 -14.53
C SER A 333 -12.96 -3.55 -14.47
N GLU A 334 -12.01 -2.67 -14.13
CA GLU A 334 -10.61 -3.01 -13.94
C GLU A 334 -10.11 -2.36 -12.64
N PHE A 335 -9.39 -3.15 -11.84
CA PHE A 335 -8.69 -2.68 -10.66
C PHE A 335 -7.38 -3.44 -10.52
N ASP A 336 -6.29 -2.70 -10.60
CA ASP A 336 -4.97 -3.16 -10.18
C ASP A 336 -4.73 -2.66 -8.75
N PRO A 337 -4.45 -3.55 -7.78
CA PRO A 337 -4.07 -3.13 -6.43
C PRO A 337 -2.90 -2.14 -6.52
N PRO A 338 -2.94 -1.01 -5.79
CA PRO A 338 -1.81 -0.10 -5.77
C PRO A 338 -0.56 -0.86 -5.34
N LYS A 339 0.56 -0.68 -6.08
CA LYS A 339 1.84 -1.22 -5.64
C LYS A 339 2.14 -0.68 -4.26
N ILE A 340 2.18 -1.58 -3.29
CA ILE A 340 2.26 -1.19 -1.90
C ILE A 340 3.68 -0.63 -1.66
N GLY A 341 3.74 0.62 -1.22
CA GLY A 341 4.99 1.34 -0.98
C GLY A 341 5.42 1.31 0.48
N THR A 342 6.68 1.63 0.74
CA THR A 342 7.26 1.69 2.09
C THR A 342 6.61 2.79 2.95
N CYS A 343 6.29 2.49 4.21
CA CYS A 343 5.98 3.51 5.22
C CYS A 343 7.18 3.80 6.12
N ASN A 344 7.24 5.01 6.66
CA ASN A 344 8.29 5.44 7.57
C ASN A 344 7.73 5.51 9.00
N LEU A 345 8.48 4.98 9.96
CA LEU A 345 8.23 5.18 11.39
C LEU A 345 9.25 6.20 11.90
N SER A 346 8.74 7.35 12.32
CA SER A 346 9.49 8.53 12.74
C SER A 346 9.29 8.89 14.21
N SER A 347 8.39 8.20 14.90
CA SER A 347 8.30 8.21 16.37
C SER A 347 7.99 6.83 16.94
N PHE A 348 8.31 6.64 18.23
CA PHE A 348 7.72 5.52 18.97
C PHE A 348 6.20 5.65 19.00
N TYR A 349 5.51 4.52 19.04
CA TYR A 349 4.06 4.36 19.02
C TYR A 349 3.35 4.80 17.73
N GLU A 350 4.11 5.24 16.73
CA GLU A 350 3.60 5.42 15.38
C GLU A 350 3.30 4.06 14.75
N SER A 351 2.24 3.99 13.96
CA SER A 351 1.86 2.77 13.26
C SER A 351 1.48 3.04 11.83
N CYS A 352 1.85 2.13 10.95
CA CYS A 352 1.49 2.15 9.55
C CYS A 352 1.11 0.75 9.07
N LYS A 353 0.41 0.69 7.93
CA LYS A 353 0.07 -0.57 7.27
C LYS A 353 0.69 -0.55 5.89
N SER A 354 1.63 -1.47 5.64
CA SER A 354 2.42 -1.52 4.41
C SER A 354 3.09 -2.87 4.24
N THR A 355 3.53 -3.18 3.02
CA THR A 355 4.44 -4.29 2.71
C THR A 355 5.87 -4.00 3.14
N SER A 356 6.25 -2.74 3.35
CA SER A 356 7.59 -2.39 3.82
C SER A 356 7.55 -1.24 4.80
N VAL A 357 8.42 -1.29 5.80
CA VAL A 357 8.59 -0.24 6.80
C VAL A 357 10.06 0.14 6.91
N SER A 358 10.33 1.43 7.06
CA SER A 358 11.65 1.97 7.41
C SER A 358 11.57 2.71 8.74
N ILE A 359 12.56 2.51 9.61
CA ILE A 359 12.72 3.22 10.89
C ILE A 359 13.70 4.34 10.62
N ILE A 360 13.23 5.59 10.69
CA ILE A 360 14.00 6.77 10.27
C ILE A 360 14.10 7.82 11.37
N SER A 361 15.11 8.68 11.26
CA SER A 361 15.32 9.84 12.14
C SER A 361 14.03 10.67 12.34
N PRO A 362 13.76 11.20 13.55
CA PRO A 362 14.67 11.32 14.71
C PRO A 362 14.83 10.05 15.55
N ILE A 363 14.00 9.02 15.32
CA ILE A 363 14.07 7.74 16.03
C ILE A 363 15.10 6.81 15.38
N SER A 364 15.83 6.09 16.24
CA SER A 364 16.66 4.96 15.84
C SER A 364 16.30 3.77 16.72
N TRP A 365 16.32 2.57 16.12
CA TRP A 365 16.18 1.34 16.88
C TRP A 365 17.25 1.23 17.97
N LYS A 366 16.81 0.98 19.21
CA LYS A 366 17.71 0.72 20.34
C LYS A 366 17.64 -0.77 20.70
N GLN A 367 18.77 -1.46 20.63
CA GLN A 367 18.89 -2.81 21.16
C GLN A 367 18.43 -2.85 22.63
N ASN A 368 17.83 -3.95 23.07
CA ASN A 368 17.28 -4.17 24.43
C ASN A 368 16.04 -3.33 24.81
N ASN A 369 15.81 -2.19 24.17
CA ASN A 369 14.78 -1.21 24.54
C ASN A 369 13.89 -0.80 23.34
N SER A 370 13.76 -1.67 22.35
CA SER A 370 12.85 -1.43 21.22
C SER A 370 12.34 -2.76 20.69
N PHE A 371 11.07 -2.76 20.28
CA PHE A 371 10.50 -3.87 19.54
C PHE A 371 9.58 -3.37 18.43
N LEU A 372 9.62 -4.06 17.29
CA LEU A 372 8.72 -3.83 16.16
C LEU A 372 7.59 -4.85 16.24
N ARG A 373 6.38 -4.38 16.48
CA ARG A 373 5.17 -5.18 16.38
C ARG A 373 4.76 -5.31 14.93
N TYR A 374 4.44 -6.53 14.53
CA TYR A 374 3.89 -6.84 13.23
C TYR A 374 2.53 -7.54 13.37
N GLY A 375 1.67 -7.37 12.37
CA GLY A 375 0.43 -8.13 12.26
C GLY A 375 -0.07 -8.17 10.82
N PHE A 376 -0.52 -9.32 10.35
CA PHE A 376 -1.18 -9.45 9.06
C PHE A 376 -2.28 -10.51 9.11
N ILE A 377 -3.18 -10.49 8.13
CA ILE A 377 -4.28 -11.44 8.05
C ILE A 377 -3.79 -12.73 7.39
N SER A 378 -4.02 -13.88 8.03
CA SER A 378 -3.71 -15.21 7.51
C SER A 378 -4.33 -15.43 6.12
N PRO A 379 -3.54 -15.68 5.05
CA PRO A 379 -4.05 -16.00 3.72
C PRO A 379 -4.77 -17.35 3.63
N LEU A 380 -5.38 -17.63 2.46
CA LEU A 380 -5.66 -19.02 2.05
C LEU A 380 -4.36 -19.83 2.01
N SER A 381 -4.45 -21.12 2.32
CA SER A 381 -3.33 -22.09 2.22
C SER A 381 -2.52 -21.97 0.93
N SER A 382 -3.19 -21.72 -0.21
CA SER A 382 -2.57 -21.58 -1.54
C SER A 382 -1.72 -20.32 -1.75
N TYR A 383 -1.79 -19.36 -0.83
CA TYR A 383 -1.05 -18.09 -0.89
C TYR A 383 0.11 -18.02 0.11
N TYR A 384 0.30 -19.07 0.93
CA TYR A 384 1.57 -19.28 1.61
C TYR A 384 2.64 -19.78 0.62
N PRO A 385 3.93 -19.59 0.92
CA PRO A 385 4.49 -18.92 2.10
C PRO A 385 4.48 -17.38 2.06
N ILE A 386 4.49 -16.75 3.24
CA ILE A 386 4.74 -15.31 3.41
C ILE A 386 6.15 -15.12 3.97
N TYR A 387 6.94 -14.26 3.31
CA TYR A 387 8.29 -13.94 3.74
C TYR A 387 8.40 -12.50 4.19
N ILE A 388 8.94 -12.28 5.39
CA ILE A 388 9.34 -10.96 5.89
C ILE A 388 10.87 -10.94 6.00
N SER A 389 11.50 -10.02 5.29
CA SER A 389 12.93 -9.73 5.39
C SER A 389 13.17 -8.57 6.34
N LEU A 390 14.14 -8.72 7.24
CA LEU A 390 14.59 -7.71 8.18
C LEU A 390 15.93 -7.16 7.70
N THR A 391 16.07 -5.84 7.71
CA THR A 391 17.21 -5.16 7.10
C THR A 391 17.85 -4.12 8.01
N TYR A 392 19.14 -3.91 7.78
CA TYR A 392 19.93 -2.81 8.32
C TYR A 392 20.79 -2.24 7.19
N ASP A 393 20.62 -0.95 6.90
CA ASP A 393 21.24 -0.22 5.78
C ASP A 393 21.17 -0.99 4.46
N GLY A 394 20.00 -1.54 4.15
CA GLY A 394 19.75 -2.34 2.95
C GLY A 394 20.34 -3.76 2.96
N THR A 395 21.09 -4.13 4.01
CA THR A 395 21.64 -5.47 4.18
C THR A 395 20.64 -6.38 4.91
N LEU A 396 20.43 -7.60 4.40
CA LEU A 396 19.58 -8.60 5.03
C LEU A 396 20.21 -9.10 6.34
N LEU A 397 19.49 -8.91 7.45
CA LEU A 397 19.84 -9.42 8.77
C LEU A 397 19.25 -10.81 9.02
N ALA A 398 17.96 -10.95 8.75
CA ALA A 398 17.20 -12.16 8.98
C ALA A 398 15.96 -12.21 8.09
N SER A 399 15.45 -13.41 7.86
CA SER A 399 14.20 -13.66 7.16
C SER A 399 13.28 -14.50 8.05
N ILE A 400 12.02 -14.09 8.13
CA ILE A 400 10.95 -14.78 8.81
C ILE A 400 10.00 -15.34 7.74
N LEU A 401 9.86 -16.66 7.75
CA LEU A 401 9.02 -17.41 6.85
C LEU A 401 7.79 -17.90 7.62
N PHE A 402 6.62 -17.40 7.23
CA PHE A 402 5.34 -17.91 7.70
C PHE A 402 4.81 -18.91 6.67
N THR A 403 4.53 -20.12 7.13
CA THR A 403 3.87 -21.16 6.35
C THR A 403 2.51 -21.46 6.96
N GLN A 404 1.75 -22.35 6.34
CA GLN A 404 0.50 -22.84 6.92
C GLN A 404 0.72 -23.57 8.26
N ASN A 405 1.87 -24.21 8.45
CA ASN A 405 2.09 -25.12 9.59
C ASN A 405 2.93 -24.51 10.71
N GLY A 406 3.63 -23.41 10.43
CA GLY A 406 4.51 -22.81 11.41
C GLY A 406 5.33 -21.64 10.87
N ILE A 407 6.24 -21.19 11.71
CA ILE A 407 7.13 -20.04 11.49
C ILE A 407 8.56 -20.53 11.51
N THR A 408 9.37 -20.07 10.56
CA THR A 408 10.81 -20.34 10.50
C THR A 408 11.60 -19.05 10.39
N ILE A 409 12.65 -18.92 11.19
CA ILE A 409 13.56 -17.78 11.22
C ILE A 409 14.92 -18.25 10.72
N SER A 410 15.53 -17.46 9.84
CA SER A 410 16.87 -17.67 9.30
C SER A 410 17.66 -16.37 9.33
N SER A 411 18.98 -16.45 9.46
CA SER A 411 19.87 -15.28 9.42
C SER A 411 21.05 -15.56 8.50
N SER A 412 21.61 -14.52 7.89
CA SER A 412 22.86 -14.60 7.14
C SER A 412 24.08 -14.86 8.05
N ALA A 413 23.98 -14.61 9.36
CA ALA A 413 25.07 -14.79 10.30
C ALA A 413 25.32 -16.25 10.72
N THR A 414 24.36 -17.14 10.47
CA THR A 414 24.42 -18.55 10.90
C THR A 414 23.68 -19.45 9.91
N THR A 415 24.15 -20.69 9.75
CA THR A 415 23.43 -21.69 8.94
C THR A 415 22.25 -22.34 9.69
N LYS A 416 22.14 -22.11 10.99
CA LYS A 416 21.04 -22.63 11.81
C LYS A 416 19.76 -21.84 11.53
N THR A 417 18.65 -22.56 11.42
CA THR A 417 17.30 -21.99 11.44
C THR A 417 16.62 -22.31 12.76
N VAL A 418 15.65 -21.48 13.11
CA VAL A 418 14.80 -21.70 14.30
C VAL A 418 13.37 -21.77 13.84
N SER A 419 12.65 -22.81 14.23
CA SER A 419 11.29 -23.06 13.78
C SER A 419 10.36 -23.36 14.93
N MET A 420 9.11 -22.95 14.80
CA MET A 420 8.01 -23.31 15.68
C MET A 420 6.85 -23.79 14.81
N ASP A 421 6.32 -24.96 15.13
CA ASP A 421 5.04 -25.41 14.59
C ASP A 421 3.91 -24.76 15.37
N TYR A 422 2.85 -24.38 14.66
CA TYR A 422 1.65 -23.87 15.32
C TYR A 422 1.01 -24.98 16.17
N LYS A 423 0.71 -24.68 17.44
CA LYS A 423 -0.13 -25.57 18.26
C LYS A 423 -1.54 -25.71 17.68
N THR A 424 -2.04 -24.62 17.09
CA THR A 424 -3.31 -24.57 16.36
C THR A 424 -3.06 -23.75 15.11
N ILE A 425 -3.28 -24.36 13.94
CA ILE A 425 -3.08 -23.69 12.65
C ILE A 425 -4.06 -22.50 12.55
N PRO A 426 -3.58 -21.27 12.27
CA PRO A 426 -4.44 -20.12 12.12
C PRO A 426 -5.44 -20.33 10.98
N ASN A 427 -6.72 -20.08 11.25
CA ASN A 427 -7.74 -20.11 10.21
C ASN A 427 -7.48 -18.98 9.20
N ASN A 428 -7.91 -19.18 7.96
CA ASN A 428 -7.87 -18.13 6.94
C ASN A 428 -8.66 -16.92 7.47
N GLY A 429 -8.00 -15.76 7.61
CA GLY A 429 -8.67 -14.52 8.06
C GLY A 429 -8.35 -14.13 9.49
N GLU A 430 -7.75 -15.02 10.26
CA GLU A 430 -7.25 -14.70 11.59
C GLU A 430 -6.00 -13.83 11.52
N TRP A 431 -5.78 -13.04 12.57
CA TRP A 431 -4.59 -12.20 12.68
C TRP A 431 -3.38 -13.04 13.07
N ILE A 432 -2.36 -13.05 12.23
CA ILE A 432 -1.02 -13.51 12.59
C ILE A 432 -0.27 -12.29 13.06
N SER A 433 0.12 -12.27 14.34
CA SER A 433 0.77 -11.10 14.93
C SER A 433 1.81 -11.49 15.96
N GLY A 434 2.76 -10.57 16.18
CA GLY A 434 3.87 -10.79 17.08
C GLY A 434 4.79 -9.59 17.16
N ASP A 435 5.88 -9.77 17.90
CA ASP A 435 6.90 -8.77 18.12
C ASP A 435 8.26 -9.28 17.59
N ILE A 436 9.06 -8.36 17.08
CA ILE A 436 10.45 -8.57 16.70
C ILE A 436 11.29 -7.70 17.63
N PHE A 437 12.31 -8.26 18.27
CA PHE A 437 13.23 -7.51 19.13
C PHE A 437 14.64 -8.11 19.12
N ILE A 438 15.63 -7.31 19.48
CA ILE A 438 17.05 -7.70 19.49
C ILE A 438 17.59 -7.50 20.90
N LEU A 439 18.16 -8.55 21.48
CA LEU A 439 18.82 -8.52 22.78
C LEU A 439 20.34 -8.64 22.64
N SER A 440 21.07 -7.99 23.55
CA SER A 440 22.50 -8.24 23.74
C SER A 440 22.72 -9.57 24.47
N PRO A 441 23.91 -10.18 24.33
CA PRO A 441 24.24 -11.41 25.07
C PRO A 441 23.98 -11.29 26.57
N GLU A 442 24.38 -10.18 27.18
CA GLU A 442 24.12 -9.85 28.60
C GLU A 442 22.63 -9.96 28.97
N TYR A 443 21.75 -9.38 28.14
CA TYR A 443 20.31 -9.42 28.40
C TYR A 443 19.73 -10.81 28.17
N THR A 444 20.17 -11.51 27.12
CA THR A 444 19.77 -12.89 26.86
C THR A 444 20.15 -13.79 28.05
N GLU A 445 21.37 -13.68 28.57
CA GLU A 445 21.84 -14.47 29.71
C GLU A 445 21.12 -14.10 31.01
N THR A 446 20.89 -12.80 31.24
CA THR A 446 20.09 -12.32 32.37
C THR A 446 18.70 -12.94 32.36
N LEU A 447 18.02 -12.93 31.20
CA LEU A 447 16.69 -13.53 31.07
C LEU A 447 16.72 -15.03 31.29
N ASN A 448 17.72 -15.75 30.76
CA ASN A 448 17.87 -17.19 30.98
C ASN A 448 18.09 -17.53 32.48
N ALA A 449 18.88 -16.72 33.19
CA ALA A 449 19.09 -16.88 34.62
C ALA A 449 17.79 -16.61 35.42
N LEU A 450 17.07 -15.55 35.07
CA LEU A 450 15.78 -15.23 35.70
C LEU A 450 14.72 -16.32 35.46
N ASP A 451 14.67 -16.89 34.25
CA ASP A 451 13.76 -17.98 33.90
C ASP A 451 13.97 -19.24 34.75
N SER A 452 15.22 -19.54 35.11
CA SER A 452 15.52 -20.64 36.04
C SER A 452 15.03 -20.40 37.48
N SER A 453 14.72 -19.15 37.83
CA SER A 453 14.33 -18.71 39.18
C SER A 453 12.86 -18.35 39.35
N LYS A 454 12.14 -18.04 38.26
CA LYS A 454 10.70 -17.70 38.24
C LYS A 454 9.99 -18.44 37.12
N GLN A 455 8.71 -18.75 37.34
CA GLN A 455 7.94 -19.73 36.58
C GLN A 455 7.66 -19.44 35.09
N CYS A 456 8.28 -18.44 34.44
CA CYS A 456 8.45 -18.26 32.97
C CYS A 456 8.68 -16.76 32.63
N THR A 457 9.95 -16.32 32.61
CA THR A 457 10.32 -14.93 32.26
C THR A 457 10.29 -14.71 30.74
N LEU A 458 10.64 -15.73 29.96
CA LEU A 458 10.46 -15.74 28.50
C LEU A 458 9.28 -16.66 28.17
N VAL A 459 8.22 -16.11 27.59
CA VAL A 459 7.05 -16.90 27.20
C VAL A 459 7.41 -17.74 25.96
N ASN A 460 7.84 -18.98 26.14
CA ASN A 460 8.08 -19.96 25.08
C ASN A 460 6.90 -20.96 24.94
N SER A 461 6.99 -21.95 24.04
CA SER A 461 5.92 -22.93 23.83
C SER A 461 5.55 -23.74 25.09
N THR A 462 6.46 -23.90 26.05
CA THR A 462 6.21 -24.57 27.34
C THR A 462 5.66 -23.62 28.41
N CYS A 463 5.86 -22.33 28.23
CA CYS A 463 5.35 -21.26 29.08
C CYS A 463 4.05 -20.71 28.49
N THR A 464 2.90 -21.11 29.01
CA THR A 464 1.63 -20.52 28.55
C THR A 464 1.57 -19.04 28.90
N SER A 465 1.35 -18.18 27.91
CA SER A 465 1.05 -16.76 28.16
C SER A 465 -0.17 -16.67 29.08
N ILE A 466 -0.11 -15.84 30.12
CA ILE A 466 -1.15 -15.81 31.16
C ILE A 466 -2.41 -15.05 30.69
N SER A 467 -2.43 -14.36 29.53
CA SER A 467 -3.66 -13.71 29.06
C SER A 467 -3.64 -13.22 27.61
N ASP A 468 -4.85 -13.03 27.06
CA ASP A 468 -5.18 -12.30 25.81
C ASP A 468 -4.70 -10.82 25.78
N THR A 469 -3.99 -10.36 26.81
CA THR A 469 -3.58 -8.95 27.00
C THR A 469 -2.19 -8.61 26.47
N TRP A 470 -1.49 -9.55 25.82
CA TRP A 470 -0.13 -9.28 25.29
C TRP A 470 -0.11 -8.12 24.28
N THR A 471 -1.23 -7.89 23.58
CA THR A 471 -1.39 -6.76 22.66
C THR A 471 -1.69 -5.43 23.36
N THR A 472 -2.10 -5.44 24.62
CA THR A 472 -2.68 -4.29 25.35
C THR A 472 -1.88 -3.81 26.56
N LYS A 473 -0.67 -4.33 26.82
CA LYS A 473 0.21 -3.80 27.89
C LYS A 473 0.45 -2.30 27.74
N LYS A 474 0.42 -1.58 28.87
CA LYS A 474 0.62 -0.13 28.90
C LYS A 474 2.09 0.20 28.70
N ASP A 475 2.37 1.36 28.10
CA ASP A 475 3.74 1.83 27.84
C ASP A 475 4.60 1.89 29.13
N SER A 476 3.98 2.31 30.24
CA SER A 476 4.62 2.31 31.56
C SER A 476 5.08 0.91 32.01
N ASP A 477 4.36 -0.13 31.62
CA ASP A 477 4.70 -1.51 31.96
C ASP A 477 5.90 -1.96 31.16
N LEU A 478 5.91 -1.66 29.84
CA LEU A 478 7.01 -2.02 28.94
C LEU A 478 8.35 -1.41 29.38
N LEU A 479 8.31 -0.13 29.77
CA LEU A 479 9.48 0.59 30.28
C LEU A 479 9.91 0.09 31.67
N SER A 480 8.95 -0.23 32.55
CA SER A 480 9.27 -0.77 33.89
C SER A 480 9.87 -2.18 33.82
N THR A 481 9.37 -3.01 32.90
CA THR A 481 9.97 -4.31 32.58
C THR A 481 11.41 -4.15 32.08
N TYR A 482 11.65 -3.19 31.17
CA TYR A 482 13.01 -2.84 30.75
C TYR A 482 13.89 -2.43 31.93
N GLY A 483 13.41 -1.55 32.81
CA GLY A 483 14.13 -1.11 34.01
C GLY A 483 14.48 -2.26 34.95
N TYR A 484 13.55 -3.21 35.16
CA TYR A 484 13.80 -4.41 35.97
C TYR A 484 14.94 -5.25 35.39
N VAL A 485 14.83 -5.65 34.12
CA VAL A 485 15.82 -6.54 33.50
C VAL A 485 17.18 -5.85 33.39
N SER A 486 17.20 -4.54 33.12
CA SER A 486 18.42 -3.72 33.16
C SER A 486 19.09 -3.78 34.52
N LYS A 487 18.32 -3.63 35.61
CA LYS A 487 18.83 -3.75 36.99
C LYS A 487 19.37 -5.14 37.25
N GLN A 488 18.67 -6.20 36.83
CA GLN A 488 19.12 -7.58 37.02
C GLN A 488 20.40 -7.89 36.25
N ALA A 489 20.55 -7.37 35.03
CA ALA A 489 21.75 -7.54 34.22
C ALA A 489 22.98 -6.94 34.92
N ILE A 490 22.84 -5.71 35.44
CA ILE A 490 23.90 -5.05 36.22
C ILE A 490 24.25 -5.84 37.48
N LEU A 491 23.25 -6.34 38.21
CA LEU A 491 23.46 -7.06 39.47
C LEU A 491 24.07 -8.45 39.28
N SER A 492 23.77 -9.09 38.15
CA SER A 492 24.25 -10.43 37.84
C SER A 492 25.75 -10.43 37.48
N GLY A 493 26.34 -9.26 37.20
CA GLY A 493 27.77 -9.13 36.90
C GLY A 493 28.19 -9.92 35.65
N ILE A 494 27.25 -10.23 34.77
CA ILE A 494 27.49 -10.94 33.51
C ILE A 494 28.38 -10.04 32.67
N GLU A 495 29.61 -10.49 32.41
CA GLU A 495 30.56 -9.73 31.61
C GLU A 495 29.99 -9.48 30.21
N LYS A 496 30.33 -8.32 29.63
CA LYS A 496 30.02 -8.04 28.23
C LYS A 496 30.79 -9.02 27.35
N LEU A 497 30.15 -10.11 26.98
CA LEU A 497 30.70 -11.05 26.03
C LEU A 497 30.69 -10.41 24.63
N ASP A 498 31.81 -10.53 23.90
CA ASP A 498 31.92 -10.20 22.47
C ASP A 498 31.18 -11.24 21.60
N LEU A 499 29.94 -11.54 21.95
CA LEU A 499 29.07 -12.44 21.22
C LEU A 499 28.10 -11.65 20.34
N GLN A 500 27.67 -12.30 19.26
CA GLN A 500 26.66 -11.74 18.38
C GLN A 500 25.34 -11.51 19.12
N PRO A 501 24.63 -10.41 18.84
CA PRO A 501 23.31 -10.17 19.39
C PRO A 501 22.29 -11.20 18.89
N THR A 502 21.24 -11.41 19.67
CA THR A 502 20.18 -12.40 19.36
C THR A 502 18.91 -11.68 18.96
N LEU A 503 18.39 -12.00 17.78
CA LEU A 503 17.07 -11.61 17.30
C LEU A 503 16.02 -12.60 17.80
N TYR A 504 14.95 -12.09 18.38
CA TYR A 504 13.78 -12.86 18.76
C TYR A 504 12.57 -12.44 17.92
N VAL A 505 11.77 -13.44 17.56
CA VAL A 505 10.47 -13.25 16.92
C VAL A 505 9.43 -13.97 17.78
N THR A 506 8.27 -13.35 17.94
CA THR A 506 7.17 -13.91 18.72
C THR A 506 5.94 -14.11 17.85
N TYR A 507 5.06 -15.01 18.23
CA TYR A 507 3.75 -15.25 17.64
C TYR A 507 2.73 -15.33 18.78
N GLU A 508 1.73 -14.44 18.74
CA GLU A 508 0.70 -14.33 19.79
C GLU A 508 1.29 -14.25 21.21
N GLY A 509 2.35 -13.45 21.36
CA GLY A 509 3.05 -13.29 22.63
C GLY A 509 3.99 -14.44 23.02
N THR A 510 4.05 -15.52 22.24
CA THR A 510 4.97 -16.65 22.47
C THR A 510 6.23 -16.53 21.61
N VAL A 511 7.40 -16.64 22.20
CA VAL A 511 8.70 -16.64 21.51
C VAL A 511 8.81 -17.87 20.61
N VAL A 512 8.91 -17.63 19.29
CA VAL A 512 9.21 -18.65 18.27
C VAL A 512 10.62 -19.19 18.49
N GLY A 513 11.56 -18.29 18.76
CA GLY A 513 12.91 -18.60 19.21
C GLY A 513 13.91 -17.47 18.92
N GLY A 514 15.16 -17.68 19.33
CA GLY A 514 16.25 -16.71 19.19
C GLY A 514 17.30 -17.15 18.17
N ILE A 515 17.69 -16.25 17.25
CA ILE A 515 18.75 -16.50 16.27
C ILE A 515 19.82 -15.41 16.34
N SER A 516 21.09 -15.80 16.28
CA SER A 516 22.21 -14.84 16.25
C SER A 516 22.19 -14.06 14.94
N ILE A 517 22.42 -12.75 15.02
CA ILE A 517 22.47 -11.84 13.87
C ILE A 517 23.76 -11.01 13.88
N SER A 518 24.15 -10.47 12.72
CA SER A 518 25.43 -9.77 12.55
C SER A 518 25.44 -8.31 13.02
N LYS A 519 24.27 -7.73 13.35
CA LYS A 519 24.11 -6.32 13.77
C LYS A 519 23.11 -6.21 14.92
N SER A 520 23.31 -5.23 15.80
CA SER A 520 22.44 -4.94 16.95
C SER A 520 21.24 -4.05 16.64
N THR A 521 21.13 -3.57 15.39
CA THR A 521 20.19 -2.53 14.98
C THR A 521 19.34 -2.99 13.80
N LEU A 522 18.06 -2.67 13.82
CA LEU A 522 17.11 -2.86 12.72
C LEU A 522 16.73 -1.48 12.15
N ASN A 523 16.71 -1.31 10.83
CA ASN A 523 16.23 -0.06 10.22
C ASN A 523 15.10 -0.25 9.20
N GLY A 524 14.72 -1.50 8.89
CA GLY A 524 13.55 -1.75 8.06
C GLY A 524 13.12 -3.21 8.02
N ALA A 525 11.88 -3.41 7.62
CA ALA A 525 11.32 -4.73 7.32
C ALA A 525 10.53 -4.67 6.01
N SER A 526 10.50 -5.76 5.26
CA SER A 526 9.76 -5.84 4.00
C SER A 526 9.22 -7.23 3.75
N VAL A 527 7.97 -7.31 3.30
CA VAL A 527 7.37 -8.50 2.73
C VAL A 527 7.91 -8.68 1.32
N LEU A 528 8.51 -9.84 1.03
CA LEU A 528 9.00 -10.13 -0.31
C LEU A 528 7.82 -10.20 -1.30
N ASP A 529 7.98 -9.56 -2.46
CA ASP A 529 6.97 -9.55 -3.52
C ASP A 529 6.68 -10.98 -3.99
N SER A 530 5.42 -11.43 -3.83
CA SER A 530 4.88 -12.60 -4.49
C SER A 530 3.87 -12.15 -5.55
N PRO A 531 3.91 -12.71 -6.77
CA PRO A 531 3.00 -12.32 -7.85
C PRO A 531 1.53 -12.66 -7.56
N THR A 532 1.25 -13.52 -6.58
CA THR A 532 -0.10 -14.03 -6.31
C THR A 532 -0.74 -13.43 -5.06
N TYR A 533 0.05 -13.02 -4.07
CA TYR A 533 -0.44 -12.51 -2.80
C TYR A 533 0.67 -11.75 -2.06
N GLN A 534 0.42 -10.50 -1.71
CA GLN A 534 1.33 -9.71 -0.87
C GLN A 534 0.54 -9.15 0.31
N PRO A 535 0.72 -9.67 1.54
CA PRO A 535 -0.03 -9.19 2.68
C PRO A 535 0.41 -7.78 3.04
N LEU A 536 -0.56 -6.95 3.37
CA LEU A 536 -0.32 -5.73 4.11
C LEU A 536 -0.07 -6.05 5.57
N VAL A 537 1.10 -5.67 6.05
CA VAL A 537 1.47 -5.85 7.45
C VAL A 537 1.24 -4.55 8.19
N TYR A 538 0.57 -4.63 9.33
CA TYR A 538 0.52 -3.60 10.33
C TYR A 538 1.86 -3.57 11.07
N TRP A 539 2.52 -2.42 11.06
CA TRP A 539 3.78 -2.17 11.74
C TRP A 539 3.56 -1.14 12.83
N LYS A 540 4.12 -1.38 14.02
CA LYS A 540 4.18 -0.39 15.09
C LYS A 540 5.46 -0.55 15.89
N LEU A 541 6.19 0.55 16.07
CA LEU A 541 7.44 0.54 16.84
C LEU A 541 7.16 1.00 18.27
N TYR A 542 7.67 0.24 19.25
CA TYR A 542 7.50 0.52 20.66
C TYR A 542 8.85 0.76 21.34
N GLU A 543 8.84 1.58 22.38
CA GLU A 543 9.92 1.70 23.35
C GLU A 543 9.62 0.81 24.57
N GLY A 544 10.66 0.20 25.16
CA GLY A 544 10.55 -0.78 26.23
C GLY A 544 10.78 -2.22 25.78
N MET A 545 10.49 -3.17 26.68
CA MET A 545 10.58 -4.60 26.40
C MET A 545 9.30 -5.17 25.83
N SER A 546 9.43 -6.15 24.92
CA SER A 546 8.27 -6.87 24.37
C SER A 546 7.47 -7.53 25.51
N PRO A 547 6.12 -7.50 25.45
CA PRO A 547 5.24 -8.22 26.39
C PRO A 547 5.52 -9.70 26.57
N SER A 548 6.18 -10.35 25.60
CA SER A 548 6.66 -11.74 25.66
C SER A 548 7.77 -11.96 26.69
N ILE A 549 8.40 -10.89 27.16
CA ILE A 549 9.23 -10.89 28.36
C ILE A 549 8.30 -10.61 29.53
N ASN A 550 7.95 -11.66 30.26
CA ASN A 550 6.98 -11.62 31.34
C ASN A 550 7.68 -11.40 32.68
N VAL A 551 7.54 -10.19 33.21
CA VAL A 551 7.93 -9.88 34.59
C VAL A 551 6.65 -9.75 35.42
N ASP A 552 6.70 -10.36 36.60
CA ASP A 552 5.64 -10.33 37.61
C ASP A 552 5.09 -8.91 37.81
N SER A 553 3.77 -8.77 37.81
CA SER A 553 3.10 -7.47 37.94
C SER A 553 3.45 -6.76 39.24
N ASP A 554 3.71 -7.51 40.32
CA ASP A 554 4.06 -6.92 41.61
C ASP A 554 5.44 -6.26 41.54
N ILE A 555 6.40 -6.90 40.87
CA ILE A 555 7.74 -6.31 40.60
C ILE A 555 7.62 -5.08 39.71
N VAL A 556 6.80 -5.16 38.65
CA VAL A 556 6.58 -4.03 37.74
C VAL A 556 5.97 -2.85 38.50
N ASN A 557 5.03 -3.10 39.42
CA ASN A 557 4.41 -2.06 40.24
C ASN A 557 5.36 -1.49 41.29
N GLU A 558 6.22 -2.31 41.90
CA GLU A 558 7.27 -1.86 42.81
C GLU A 558 8.23 -0.88 42.11
N ILE A 559 8.71 -1.22 40.91
CA ILE A 559 9.59 -0.33 40.14
C ILE A 559 8.93 1.00 39.81
N LYS A 560 7.65 0.98 39.43
CA LYS A 560 6.91 2.23 39.20
C LYS A 560 6.80 3.06 40.47
N SER A 561 6.57 2.42 41.60
CA SER A 561 6.53 3.08 42.90
C SER A 561 7.88 3.71 43.23
N ASP A 562 8.98 2.99 43.01
CA ASP A 562 10.35 3.48 43.23
C ASP A 562 10.71 4.64 42.31
N ILE A 563 10.24 4.64 41.06
CA ILE A 563 10.43 5.76 40.12
C ILE A 563 9.65 7.00 40.58
N LEU A 564 8.41 6.82 41.05
CA LEU A 564 7.56 7.92 41.50
C LEU A 564 7.97 8.46 42.88
N ASN A 565 8.56 7.61 43.72
CA ASN A 565 9.00 7.92 45.08
C ASN A 565 10.41 7.37 45.33
N PRO A 566 11.47 8.02 44.82
CA PRO A 566 12.83 7.54 44.99
C PRO A 566 13.21 7.58 46.47
N THR A 567 13.27 6.40 47.11
CA THR A 567 13.76 6.26 48.48
C THR A 567 15.27 6.47 48.47
N THR A 568 15.72 7.64 48.92
CA THR A 568 17.15 7.87 49.22
C THR A 568 17.55 7.00 50.41
N THR A 569 18.04 5.79 50.15
CA THR A 569 18.67 4.98 51.19
C THR A 569 20.06 5.55 51.45
N THR A 570 20.17 6.44 52.44
CA THR A 570 21.47 6.88 52.97
C THR A 570 22.10 5.71 53.72
N THR A 571 22.96 4.93 53.05
CA THR A 571 23.77 3.92 53.74
C THR A 571 24.93 4.64 54.44
N THR A 572 24.84 4.83 55.76
CA THR A 572 26.00 5.16 56.58
C THR A 572 26.89 3.94 56.71
N THR A 573 27.89 3.82 55.84
CA THR A 573 29.03 2.90 56.01
C THR A 573 30.25 3.68 56.48
N THR A 574 30.56 3.59 57.76
CA THR A 574 31.87 3.94 58.32
C THR A 574 32.85 2.79 58.06
N THR A 575 33.65 2.87 56.98
CA THR A 575 35.07 2.43 56.94
C THR A 575 35.76 2.69 55.58
N ALA A 576 36.90 3.39 55.66
CA ALA A 576 38.09 3.50 54.77
C ALA A 576 37.97 3.65 53.23
N PRO A 577 38.79 4.53 52.60
CA PRO A 577 38.66 4.86 51.18
C PRO A 577 39.35 3.83 50.29
N THR A 578 38.57 3.14 49.47
CA THR A 578 39.04 2.64 48.16
C THR A 578 38.15 3.26 47.09
N SER A 579 38.80 3.92 46.13
CA SER A 579 38.15 4.63 45.04
C SER A 579 37.43 3.64 44.10
N SER A 580 36.14 3.43 44.34
CA SER A 580 35.20 2.97 43.33
C SER A 580 34.08 3.99 43.21
N SER A 581 33.85 4.47 42.00
CA SER A 581 32.81 5.44 41.68
C SER A 581 31.43 4.82 41.93
N SER A 582 30.85 5.08 43.10
CA SER A 582 29.45 4.78 43.41
C SER A 582 28.53 5.77 42.69
N GLY A 583 28.38 5.59 41.38
CA GLY A 583 27.30 6.21 40.63
C GLY A 583 25.98 5.53 40.99
N SER A 584 25.02 6.27 41.55
CA SER A 584 23.66 5.78 41.75
C SER A 584 23.11 5.30 40.40
N TRP A 585 22.62 4.06 40.32
CA TRP A 585 22.05 3.51 39.08
C TRP A 585 20.90 4.36 38.53
N ILE A 586 20.17 5.05 39.41
CA ILE A 586 19.15 6.06 39.08
C ILE A 586 19.76 7.26 38.33
N SER A 587 20.95 7.73 38.72
CA SER A 587 21.63 8.82 38.02
C SER A 587 22.13 8.42 36.63
N ASN A 588 22.49 7.14 36.42
CA ASN A 588 22.80 6.62 35.08
C ASN A 588 21.54 6.43 34.23
N PHE A 589 20.42 5.99 34.82
CA PHE A 589 19.15 5.83 34.12
C PHE A 589 18.58 7.17 33.61
N PHE A 590 18.59 8.23 34.43
CA PHE A 590 18.15 9.57 34.01
C PHE A 590 19.13 10.28 33.08
N SER A 591 20.39 9.84 32.97
CA SER A 591 21.35 10.45 32.03
C SER A 591 21.11 10.04 30.56
N TRP A 592 20.20 9.07 30.32
CA TRP A 592 19.86 8.54 29.00
C TRP A 592 18.49 9.02 28.47
N PHE A 593 17.75 9.78 29.29
CA PHE A 593 16.55 10.55 28.93
C PHE A 593 16.91 12.03 28.87
#